data_AF-A0A3N8L5U5-F1
#
_entry.id   AF-A0A3N8L5U5-F1
#
_cell.length_a   1.000
_cell.length_b   1.000
_cell.length_c   1.000
_cell.angle_alpha   90.00
_cell.angle_beta   90.00
_cell.angle_gamma   90.00
#
_symmetry.space_group_name_H-M   'P 1'
#
loop_
_entity.id
_entity.type
_entity.pdbx_description
1 polymer ?
#
loop_
_entity_poly.entity_id
_entity_poly.type
_entity_poly.pdbx_seq_one_letter_code
_entity_poly.pdbx_strand_id
1 'polypeptide(L)' 'MNIRLDNADLVVTLALALGGALLLAIRFRPKTWRGLVLEALLANAAAIAAVLAVEALLA' A
#
# COMPACT_ATOMS: atom_id res chain seq x y z
N MET A 1 6.18 11.22 17.83
CA MET A 1 4.77 10.87 17.58
C MET A 1 4.64 9.37 17.75
N ASN A 2 3.76 8.92 18.66
CA ASN A 2 3.56 7.49 18.93
C ASN A 2 2.60 6.93 17.88
N ILE A 3 3.13 6.43 16.76
CA ILE A 3 2.33 5.85 15.67
C ILE A 3 1.74 4.54 16.19
N ARG A 4 0.46 4.57 16.60
CA ARG A 4 -0.31 3.39 17.00
C ARG A 4 -1.20 3.00 15.82
N LEU A 5 -0.80 1.98 15.07
CA LEU A 5 -1.67 1.34 14.09
C LEU A 5 -2.74 0.54 14.83
N ASP A 6 -3.96 1.07 14.88
CA ASP A 6 -5.12 0.33 15.37
C ASP A 6 -5.62 -0.66 14.30
N ASN A 7 -6.50 -1.58 14.68
CA ASN A 7 -6.96 -2.64 13.78
C ASN A 7 -7.63 -2.09 12.51
N ALA A 8 -8.38 -0.99 12.63
CA ALA A 8 -9.00 -0.34 11.47
C ALA A 8 -7.95 0.24 10.50
N ASP A 9 -6.87 0.80 11.04
CA ASP A 9 -5.78 1.40 10.28
C ASP A 9 -4.97 0.33 9.53
N LEU A 10 -4.76 -0.82 10.18
CA LEU A 10 -4.19 -2.02 9.56
C LEU A 10 -5.06 -2.54 8.40
N VAL A 11 -6.38 -2.60 8.59
CA VAL A 11 -7.30 -3.05 7.53
C VAL A 11 -7.27 -2.09 6.35
N VAL A 12 -7.28 -0.77 6.58
CA VAL A 12 -7.19 0.24 5.52
C VAL A 12 -5.86 0.15 4.77
N THR A 13 -4.74 0.05 5.50
CA THR A 13 -3.41 -0.11 4.90
C THR A 13 -3.35 -1.37 4.04
N LEU A 14 -3.87 -2.48 4.54
CA LEU A 14 -3.87 -3.76 3.82
C LEU A 14 -4.75 -3.69 2.57
N ALA A 15 -5.93 -3.07 2.66
CA ALA A 15 -6.84 -2.88 1.54
C ALA A 15 -6.22 -1.99 0.45
N LEU A 16 -5.53 -0.90 0.84
CA LEU A 16 -4.82 -0.02 -0.08
C LEU A 16 -3.62 -0.72 -0.72
N ALA A 17 -2.85 -1.49 0.04
CA ALA A 17 -1.71 -2.23 -0.46
C ALA A 17 -2.14 -3.31 -1.48
N LEU A 18 -3.15 -4.12 -1.14
CA LEU A 18 -3.70 -5.14 -2.04
C LEU A 18 -4.37 -4.51 -3.26
N GLY A 19 -5.19 -3.47 -3.05
CA GLY A 19 -5.86 -2.75 -4.13
C GLY A 19 -4.85 -2.12 -5.09
N GLY A 20 -3.83 -1.44 -4.57
CA GLY A 20 -2.74 -0.87 -5.37
C GLY A 20 -1.99 -1.93 -6.16
N ALA A 21 -1.65 -3.06 -5.53
CA ALA A 21 -0.97 -4.16 -6.21
C ALA A 21 -1.86 -4.77 -7.32
N LEU A 22 -3.16 -4.93 -7.09
CA LEU A 22 -4.11 -5.39 -8.11
C LEU A 22 -4.22 -4.41 -9.27
N LEU A 23 -4.35 -3.11 -8.99
CA LEU A 23 -4.44 -2.07 -10.01
C LEU A 23 -3.17 -2.04 -10.87
N LEU A 24 -2.00 -2.13 -10.25
CA LEU A 24 -0.72 -2.24 -10.96
C LEU A 24 -0.66 -3.53 -11.79
N ALA A 25 -1.00 -4.68 -11.23
CA ALA A 25 -1.01 -5.95 -11.94
C ALA A 25 -1.98 -5.95 -13.14
N ILE A 26 -3.13 -5.28 -13.03
CA ILE A 26 -4.05 -5.05 -14.15
C ILE A 26 -3.41 -4.11 -15.18
N ARG A 27 -2.77 -3.03 -14.72
CA ARG A 27 -2.20 -1.97 -15.57
C ARG A 27 -0.96 -2.40 -16.36
N PHE A 28 -0.08 -3.19 -15.76
CA PHE A 28 1.21 -3.58 -16.33
C PHE A 28 1.30 -5.05 -16.73
N ARG A 29 0.34 -5.90 -16.30
CA ARG A 29 0.22 -7.31 -16.69
C ARG A 29 1.58 -8.03 -16.58
N PRO A 30 2.20 -8.06 -15.38
CA PRO A 30 3.53 -8.61 -15.20
C PRO A 30 3.58 -10.06 -15.69
N LYS A 31 4.46 -10.32 -16.68
CA LYS A 31 4.69 -11.68 -17.21
C LYS A 31 5.69 -12.47 -16.38
N THR A 32 6.35 -11.83 -15.41
CA THR A 32 7.39 -12.43 -14.59
C THR A 32 7.10 -12.24 -13.11
N TRP A 33 7.48 -13.23 -12.32
CA TRP A 33 7.39 -13.18 -10.85
C TRP A 33 8.12 -11.97 -10.25
N ARG A 34 9.25 -11.58 -10.85
CA ARG A 34 10.01 -10.38 -10.43
C ARG A 34 9.22 -9.09 -10.61
N GLY A 35 8.51 -8.94 -11.73
CA GLY A 35 7.66 -7.77 -11.98
C GLY A 35 6.53 -7.67 -10.97
N LEU A 36 5.84 -8.80 -10.74
CA LEU A 36 4.77 -8.87 -9.75
C LEU A 36 5.23 -8.50 -8.33
N VAL A 37 6.40 -8.99 -7.91
CA VAL A 37 6.97 -8.65 -6.59
C VAL A 37 7.32 -7.17 -6.50
N LEU A 38 7.90 -6.58 -7.55
CA LEU A 38 8.23 -5.15 -7.58
C LEU A 38 6.98 -4.27 -7.47
N GLU A 39 5.93 -4.61 -8.23
CA GLU A 39 4.65 -3.89 -8.18
C GLU A 39 3.99 -4.00 -6.81
N ALA A 40 3.97 -5.20 -6.22
CA ALA A 40 3.46 -5.40 -4.88
C ALA A 40 4.24 -4.56 -3.85
N LEU A 41 5.56 -4.51 -3.96
CA LEU A 41 6.42 -3.77 -3.03
C LEU A 41 6.22 -2.25 -3.16
N LEU A 42 6.08 -1.75 -4.40
CA LEU A 42 5.76 -0.35 -4.67
C LEU A 42 4.36 0.04 -4.14
N ALA A 43 3.35 -0.80 -4.39
CA ALA A 43 2.00 -0.55 -3.88
C ALA A 43 1.95 -0.52 -2.35
N ASN A 44 2.68 -1.43 -1.69
CA ASN A 44 2.73 -1.48 -0.23
C ASN A 44 3.44 -0.25 0.35
N ALA A 45 4.56 0.16 -0.24
CA ALA A 45 5.26 1.38 0.16
C ALA A 45 4.37 2.63 -0.02
N ALA A 46 3.63 2.70 -1.13
CA ALA A 46 2.67 3.79 -1.37
C ALA A 46 1.51 3.79 -0.37
N ALA A 47 0.98 2.62 0.00
CA ALA A 47 -0.09 2.51 1.00
C ALA A 47 0.37 3.02 2.37
N ILE A 48 1.56 2.61 2.83
CA ILE A 48 2.13 3.11 4.08
C ILE A 48 2.35 4.62 4.01
N ALA A 49 2.93 5.12 2.90
CA ALA A 49 3.17 6.55 2.73
C ALA A 49 1.87 7.37 2.73
N ALA A 50 0.79 6.85 2.12
CA ALA A 50 -0.51 7.49 2.12
C ALA A 50 -1.09 7.59 3.54
N VAL A 51 -1.04 6.52 4.33
CA VAL A 51 -1.50 6.52 5.73
C VAL A 51 -0.69 7.50 6.55
N LEU A 52 0.64 7.45 6.46
CA LEU A 52 1.52 8.39 7.17
C LEU A 52 1.25 9.84 6.78
N ALA A 53 0.99 10.13 5.50
CA ALA A 53 0.68 11.47 5.02
C ALA A 53 -0.66 11.98 5.55
N VAL A 54 -1.69 11.11 5.60
CA VAL A 54 -3.00 11.45 6.16
C VAL A 54 -2.89 11.69 7.66
N GLU A 55 -2.20 10.81 8.39
CA GLU A 55 -1.93 10.97 9.82
C GLU A 55 -1.18 12.27 10.10
N ALA A 56 -0.16 12.60 9.29
CA ALA A 56 0.59 13.85 9.43
C ALA A 56 -0.23 15.10 9.10
N LEU A 57 -1.22 15.00 8.20
CA LEU A 57 -2.12 16.10 7.85
C LEU A 57 -3.17 16.35 8.95
N LEU A 58 -3.61 15.29 9.62
CA LEU A 58 -4.63 15.35 10.67
C LEU A 58 -4.06 15.64 12.07
N ALA A 59 -2.73 15.57 12.24
CA ALA A 59 -2.00 15.88 13.48
C ALA A 59 -1.75 17.38 13.66
#